data_AF-A0A350Q9S3-F1
#
_entry.id   AF-A0A350Q9S3-F1
#
_cell.length_a   1.000
_cell.length_b   1.000
_cell.length_c   1.000
_cell.angle_alpha   90.00
_cell.angle_beta   90.00
_cell.angle_gamma   90.00
#
_symmetry.space_group_name_H-M   'P 1'
#
loop_
_entity.id
_entity.type
_entity.pdbx_description
1 polymer ?
#
loop_
_entity_poly.entity_id
_entity_poly.type
_entity_poly.pdbx_seq_one_letter_code
_entity_poly.pdbx_strand_id
1 'polypeptide(L)'
;EAFAHWPKEQVLADIVAVIRTYRPQVIISVWAGTPRDGHGQHQASGILANEAFEAAADPGRFGDLPGLAAEPWGVSKLYHSARFRGPGSGADGLTVQTGIFDPLLGRSYYQLAMESRSQHRSQEMGAAQALGDRTTGLQLVQSRVGGI
;
A
#
# COMPACT_ATOMS: atom_id res chain seq x y z
N GLU A 1 -17.37 5.26 11.62
CA GLU A 1 -16.32 6.22 12.00
C GLU A 1 -15.87 7.02 10.76
N ALA A 2 -14.90 6.57 9.96
CA ALA A 2 -14.34 7.37 8.86
C ALA A 2 -15.39 7.88 7.85
N PHE A 3 -16.21 7.01 7.27
CA PHE A 3 -17.21 7.41 6.26
C PHE A 3 -18.41 8.20 6.81
N ALA A 4 -18.51 8.36 8.14
CA ALA A 4 -19.47 9.30 8.72
C ALA A 4 -18.99 10.76 8.59
N HIS A 5 -17.70 10.97 8.36
CA HIS A 5 -17.07 12.29 8.25
C HIS A 5 -16.56 12.58 6.83
N TRP A 6 -16.14 11.54 6.11
CA TRP A 6 -15.53 11.65 4.79
C TRP A 6 -16.41 10.96 3.73
N PRO A 7 -16.99 11.69 2.77
CA PRO A 7 -17.79 11.08 1.72
C PRO A 7 -16.95 10.12 0.87
N LYS A 8 -17.29 8.84 0.93
CA LYS A 8 -16.50 7.76 0.31
C LYS A 8 -16.13 8.01 -1.16
N GLU A 9 -17.11 8.43 -1.97
CA GLU A 9 -16.92 8.67 -3.41
C GLU A 9 -15.97 9.83 -3.70
N GLN A 10 -15.96 10.87 -2.87
CA GLN A 10 -15.03 11.99 -3.02
C GLN A 10 -13.59 11.54 -2.68
N VAL A 11 -13.41 10.83 -1.56
CA VAL A 11 -12.08 10.30 -1.20
C VAL A 11 -11.58 9.28 -2.23
N LEU A 12 -12.48 8.47 -2.78
CA LEU A 12 -12.16 7.54 -3.86
C LEU A 12 -11.67 8.28 -5.12
N ALA A 13 -12.30 9.41 -5.48
CA ALA A 13 -11.89 10.25 -6.60
C ALA A 13 -10.47 10.78 -6.41
N ASP A 14 -10.14 11.25 -5.21
CA ASP A 14 -8.80 11.76 -4.86
C ASP A 14 -7.74 10.66 -5.01
N ILE A 15 -8.03 9.45 -4.54
CA ILE A 15 -7.09 8.32 -4.67
C ILE A 15 -6.93 7.92 -6.14
N VAL A 16 -8.01 7.88 -6.92
CA VAL A 16 -7.93 7.62 -8.37
C VAL A 16 -7.11 8.69 -9.08
N ALA A 17 -7.27 9.96 -8.71
CA ALA A 17 -6.47 11.04 -9.28
C ALA A 17 -4.96 10.85 -9.04
N VAL A 18 -4.57 10.42 -7.84
CA VAL A 18 -3.18 10.06 -7.52
C VAL A 18 -2.72 8.87 -8.38
N ILE A 19 -3.51 7.80 -8.47
CA ILE A 19 -3.14 6.62 -9.27
C ILE A 19 -2.94 6.98 -10.74
N ARG A 20 -3.87 7.72 -11.35
CA ARG A 20 -3.81 8.11 -12.77
C ARG A 20 -2.65 9.08 -13.05
N THR A 21 -2.32 9.95 -12.08
CA THR A 21 -1.19 10.87 -12.19
C THR A 21 0.16 10.16 -12.12
N TYR A 22 0.37 9.30 -11.11
CA TYR A 22 1.68 8.66 -10.88
C TYR A 22 1.87 7.36 -11.66
N ARG A 23 0.79 6.78 -12.18
CA ARG A 23 0.81 5.56 -13.00
C ARG A 23 1.60 4.40 -12.37
N PRO A 24 1.34 4.02 -11.10
CA PRO A 24 2.09 2.97 -10.43
C PRO A 24 1.79 1.60 -11.06
N GLN A 25 2.80 0.72 -11.15
CA GLN A 25 2.56 -0.67 -11.54
C GLN A 25 2.02 -1.52 -10.38
N VAL A 26 2.35 -1.15 -9.13
CA VAL A 26 1.98 -1.92 -7.93
C VAL A 26 1.41 -0.98 -6.87
N ILE A 27 0.30 -1.39 -6.26
CA ILE A 27 -0.21 -0.81 -5.01
C ILE A 27 0.02 -1.81 -3.88
N ILE A 28 0.52 -1.31 -2.74
CA ILE A 28 0.59 -2.07 -1.49
C ILE A 28 -0.29 -1.37 -0.47
N SER A 29 -1.43 -1.96 -0.14
CA SER A 29 -2.27 -1.50 0.97
C SER A 29 -1.79 -2.10 2.28
N VAL A 30 -1.66 -1.29 3.34
CA VAL A 30 -1.34 -1.81 4.68
C VAL A 30 -2.52 -2.58 5.28
N TRP A 31 -3.74 -2.17 4.94
CA TRP A 31 -4.98 -2.64 5.54
C TRP A 31 -5.87 -3.33 4.50
N ALA A 32 -6.64 -4.33 4.92
CA ALA A 32 -7.42 -5.15 4.00
C ALA A 32 -8.80 -4.57 3.67
N GLY A 33 -9.30 -3.63 4.48
CA GLY A 33 -10.65 -3.09 4.43
C GLY A 33 -11.65 -3.83 5.34
N THR A 34 -11.15 -4.60 6.31
CA THR A 34 -11.99 -5.43 7.19
C THR A 34 -11.99 -4.90 8.62
N PRO A 35 -12.96 -5.29 9.48
CA PRO A 35 -12.94 -4.90 10.89
C PRO A 35 -11.67 -5.30 11.65
N ARG A 36 -10.86 -6.23 11.12
CA ARG A 36 -9.58 -6.63 11.72
C ARG A 36 -8.50 -5.55 11.63
N ASP A 37 -8.68 -4.53 10.80
CA ASP A 37 -7.71 -3.44 10.60
C ASP A 37 -7.69 -2.44 11.78
N GLY A 38 -8.57 -2.62 12.77
CA GLY A 38 -8.66 -1.79 13.96
C GLY A 38 -9.68 -0.66 13.78
N HIS A 39 -9.24 0.59 13.95
CA HIS A 39 -10.16 1.73 13.89
C HIS A 39 -10.61 2.07 12.46
N GLY A 40 -11.67 2.87 12.35
CA GLY A 40 -12.38 3.03 11.08
C GLY A 40 -11.59 3.69 9.96
N GLN A 41 -10.56 4.49 10.28
CA GLN A 41 -9.68 5.07 9.25
C GLN A 41 -8.81 4.00 8.57
N HIS A 42 -8.27 3.04 9.32
CA HIS A 42 -7.54 1.92 8.72
C HIS A 42 -8.45 1.12 7.80
N GLN A 43 -9.65 0.77 8.29
CA GLN A 43 -10.64 0.06 7.49
C GLN A 43 -11.00 0.83 6.22
N ALA A 44 -11.29 2.13 6.31
CA ALA A 44 -11.63 2.95 5.15
C ALA A 44 -10.50 3.00 4.12
N SER A 45 -9.24 3.16 4.56
CA SER A 45 -8.10 3.16 3.63
C SER A 45 -7.93 1.82 2.90
N GLY A 46 -8.17 0.69 3.58
CA GLY A 46 -8.14 -0.63 2.95
C GLY A 46 -9.28 -0.82 1.95
N ILE A 47 -10.51 -0.44 2.31
CA ILE A 47 -11.67 -0.47 1.40
C ILE A 47 -11.36 0.34 0.13
N LEU A 48 -10.92 1.58 0.31
CA LEU A 48 -10.65 2.50 -0.80
C LEU A 48 -9.47 2.06 -1.66
N ALA A 49 -8.42 1.44 -1.10
CA ALA A 49 -7.30 0.93 -1.88
C ALA A 49 -7.74 -0.18 -2.86
N ASN A 50 -8.62 -1.09 -2.42
CA ASN A 50 -9.17 -2.13 -3.29
C ASN A 50 -10.09 -1.53 -4.37
N GLU A 51 -10.99 -0.61 -4.00
CA GLU A 51 -11.90 0.02 -4.96
C GLU A 51 -11.17 0.92 -5.97
N ALA A 52 -10.16 1.67 -5.53
CA ALA A 52 -9.38 2.54 -6.39
C ALA A 52 -8.53 1.74 -7.40
N PHE A 53 -8.09 0.54 -7.04
CA PHE A 53 -7.39 -0.35 -7.98
C PHE A 53 -8.25 -0.63 -9.22
N GLU A 54 -9.56 -0.83 -9.06
CA GLU A 54 -10.51 -1.02 -10.16
C GLU A 54 -10.92 0.31 -10.81
N ALA A 55 -11.37 1.28 -10.02
CA ALA A 55 -11.90 2.54 -10.52
C ALA A 55 -10.86 3.36 -11.31
N ALA A 56 -9.56 3.24 -10.98
CA ALA A 56 -8.52 3.96 -11.72
C ALA A 56 -8.39 3.48 -13.18
N ALA A 57 -8.70 2.21 -13.46
CA ALA A 57 -8.63 1.60 -14.78
C ALA A 57 -9.90 1.84 -15.64
N ASP A 58 -11.00 2.27 -15.01
CA ASP A 58 -12.30 2.39 -15.66
C ASP A 58 -12.50 3.80 -16.27
N PRO A 59 -12.62 3.94 -17.61
CA PRO A 59 -12.92 5.23 -18.25
C PRO A 59 -14.30 5.81 -17.90
N GLY A 60 -15.25 4.99 -17.44
CA GLY A 60 -16.58 5.43 -17.00
C GLY A 60 -16.60 6.03 -15.59
N ARG A 61 -15.49 5.91 -14.84
CA ARG A 61 -15.33 6.45 -13.48
C ARG A 61 -14.49 7.71 -13.52
N PHE A 62 -14.94 8.77 -12.84
CA PHE A 62 -14.16 10.00 -12.64
C PHE A 62 -13.59 10.60 -13.93
N GLY A 63 -14.41 10.70 -14.97
CA GLY A 63 -14.01 11.21 -16.29
C GLY A 63 -13.76 12.72 -16.33
N ASP A 64 -14.09 13.44 -15.27
CA ASP A 64 -13.90 14.87 -15.09
C ASP A 64 -12.57 15.25 -14.43
N LEU A 65 -11.74 14.26 -14.06
CA LEU A 65 -10.40 14.51 -13.50
C LEU A 65 -9.49 15.22 -14.53
N PRO A 66 -8.82 16.32 -14.14
CA PRO A 66 -8.03 17.12 -15.07
C PRO A 66 -6.56 16.65 -15.17
N GLY A 67 -5.87 17.15 -16.20
CA GLY A 67 -4.42 17.05 -16.31
C GLY A 67 -3.92 15.61 -16.43
N LEU A 68 -2.85 15.28 -15.69
CA LEU A 68 -2.25 13.93 -15.72
C LEU A 68 -3.22 12.83 -15.23
N ALA A 69 -4.27 13.20 -14.49
CA ALA A 69 -5.28 12.28 -13.99
C ALA A 69 -6.43 12.01 -14.96
N ALA A 70 -6.47 12.68 -16.13
CA ALA A 70 -7.55 12.53 -17.10
C ALA A 70 -7.60 11.13 -17.74
N GLU A 71 -6.43 10.53 -17.97
CA GLU A 71 -6.33 9.22 -18.61
C GLU A 71 -6.44 8.09 -17.58
N PRO A 72 -7.32 7.08 -17.81
CA PRO A 72 -7.37 5.88 -16.98
C PRO A 72 -6.02 5.17 -16.90
N TRP A 73 -5.75 4.57 -15.73
CA TRP A 73 -4.53 3.81 -15.50
C TRP A 73 -4.83 2.49 -14.79
N GLY A 74 -4.53 1.40 -15.47
CA GLY A 74 -4.62 0.05 -14.93
C GLY A 74 -3.36 -0.33 -14.15
N VAL A 75 -3.42 -0.23 -12.82
CA VAL A 75 -2.38 -0.78 -11.94
C VAL A 75 -2.24 -2.28 -12.16
N SER A 76 -1.02 -2.78 -12.25
CA SER A 76 -0.77 -4.18 -12.64
C SER A 76 -1.04 -5.16 -11.51
N LYS A 77 -0.68 -4.84 -10.25
CA LYS A 77 -0.89 -5.71 -9.08
C LYS A 77 -1.30 -4.94 -7.84
N LEU A 78 -2.20 -5.53 -7.05
CA LEU A 78 -2.57 -5.08 -5.71
C LEU A 78 -2.10 -6.11 -4.69
N TYR A 79 -1.35 -5.65 -3.69
CA TYR A 79 -0.95 -6.44 -2.54
C TYR A 79 -1.54 -5.85 -1.25
N HIS A 80 -1.82 -6.70 -0.27
CA HIS A 80 -1.96 -6.30 1.13
C HIS A 80 -0.66 -6.60 1.88
N SER A 81 -0.28 -5.73 2.81
CA SER A 81 0.86 -5.98 3.69
C SER A 81 0.56 -7.14 4.64
N ALA A 82 1.45 -8.13 4.69
CA ALA A 82 1.40 -9.21 5.67
C ALA A 82 2.32 -8.94 6.87
N ARG A 83 2.70 -7.67 7.12
CA ARG A 83 3.67 -7.27 8.16
C ARG A 83 3.35 -7.78 9.58
N PHE A 84 2.07 -8.04 9.89
CA PHE A 84 1.63 -8.57 11.18
C PHE A 84 1.56 -10.10 11.24
N ARG A 85 1.80 -10.79 10.12
CA ARG A 85 1.74 -12.24 9.99
C ARG A 85 3.12 -12.89 9.78
N GLY A 86 4.14 -12.09 9.49
CA GLY A 86 5.51 -12.57 9.21
C GLY A 86 5.79 -12.66 7.70
N PRO A 87 6.61 -13.63 7.25
CA PRO A 87 6.81 -13.92 5.84
C PRO A 87 5.48 -14.14 5.10
N GLY A 88 5.45 -13.87 3.79
CA GLY A 88 4.30 -14.21 2.97
C GLY A 88 4.01 -15.73 3.04
N SER A 89 2.75 -16.10 3.21
CA SER A 89 2.32 -17.50 3.32
C SER A 89 1.34 -17.89 2.22
N GLY A 90 1.32 -19.17 1.86
CA GLY A 90 0.48 -19.68 0.77
C GLY A 90 1.00 -19.34 -0.63
N ALA A 91 0.24 -19.74 -1.65
CA ALA A 91 0.62 -19.58 -3.07
C ALA A 91 0.76 -18.11 -3.50
N ASP A 92 -0.02 -17.22 -2.89
CA ASP A 92 -0.08 -15.80 -3.21
C ASP A 92 0.77 -14.93 -2.24
N GLY A 93 1.51 -15.58 -1.34
CA GLY A 93 2.39 -14.92 -0.39
C GLY A 93 3.76 -14.60 -0.99
N LEU A 94 4.19 -13.35 -0.86
CA LEU A 94 5.52 -12.89 -1.24
C LEU A 94 6.32 -12.50 0.01
N THR A 95 7.53 -13.03 0.13
CA THR A 95 8.49 -12.64 1.17
C THR A 95 9.58 -11.79 0.55
N VAL A 96 9.75 -10.57 1.05
CA VAL A 96 10.79 -9.64 0.60
C VAL A 96 11.87 -9.54 1.67
N GLN A 97 13.12 -9.78 1.28
CA GLN A 97 14.28 -9.62 2.15
C GLN A 97 14.58 -8.13 2.34
N THR A 98 14.60 -7.68 3.60
CA THR A 98 14.81 -6.28 3.97
C THR A 98 16.00 -6.07 4.89
N GLY A 99 16.51 -7.14 5.52
CA GLY A 99 17.64 -7.08 6.46
C GLY A 99 19.01 -7.26 5.83
N ILE A 100 19.06 -7.70 4.57
CA ILE A 100 20.31 -7.87 3.83
C ILE A 100 20.99 -6.52 3.69
N PHE A 101 22.28 -6.46 4.01
CA PHE A 101 23.10 -5.26 3.88
C PHE A 101 23.23 -4.88 2.41
N ASP A 102 22.87 -3.64 2.09
CA ASP A 102 23.09 -3.06 0.77
C ASP A 102 24.39 -2.23 0.80
N PRO A 103 25.44 -2.61 0.04
CA PRO A 103 26.71 -1.89 0.04
C PRO A 103 26.62 -0.49 -0.56
N LEU A 104 25.63 -0.20 -1.41
CA LEU A 104 25.41 1.14 -1.97
C LEU A 104 24.78 2.07 -0.93
N LEU A 105 23.91 1.53 -0.07
CA LEU A 105 23.27 2.30 1.01
C LEU A 105 24.13 2.35 2.28
N GLY A 106 25.11 1.44 2.42
CA GLY A 106 25.90 1.26 3.65
C GLY A 106 25.07 0.73 4.83
N ARG A 107 23.87 0.19 4.56
CA ARG A 107 22.90 -0.32 5.53
C ARG A 107 21.83 -1.17 4.83
N SER A 108 21.01 -1.88 5.59
CA SER A 108 19.86 -2.59 5.04
C SER A 108 18.61 -1.70 4.88
N TYR A 109 17.67 -2.10 4.03
CA TYR A 109 16.38 -1.42 3.90
C TYR A 109 15.60 -1.39 5.24
N TYR A 110 15.75 -2.41 6.08
CA TYR A 110 15.17 -2.43 7.42
C TYR A 110 15.75 -1.32 8.30
N GLN A 111 17.06 -1.10 8.28
CA GLN A 111 17.69 -0.02 9.05
C GLN A 111 17.21 1.36 8.59
N LEU A 112 17.14 1.58 7.27
CA LEU A 112 16.54 2.79 6.69
C LEU A 112 15.08 2.98 7.13
N ALA A 113 14.28 1.90 7.15
CA ALA A 113 12.90 1.97 7.60
C ALA A 113 12.79 2.30 9.11
N MET A 114 13.66 1.76 9.96
CA MET A 114 13.67 2.07 11.40
C MET A 114 14.16 3.51 11.69
N GLU A 115 15.09 4.02 10.89
CA GLU A 115 15.45 5.44 10.92
C GLU A 115 14.26 6.33 10.56
N SER A 116 13.56 6.03 9.45
CA SER A 116 12.35 6.75 9.03
C SER A 116 11.28 6.68 10.11
N ARG A 117 11.04 5.50 10.69
CA ARG A 117 10.07 5.32 11.79
C ARG A 117 10.41 6.19 12.99
N SER A 118 11.70 6.33 13.31
CA SER A 118 12.17 7.17 14.41
C SER A 118 11.98 8.68 14.17
N GLN A 119 11.63 9.11 12.96
CA GLN A 119 11.23 10.51 12.68
C GLN A 119 9.80 10.84 13.13
N HIS A 120 8.97 9.84 13.44
CA HIS A 120 7.64 10.01 14.04
C HIS A 120 7.76 10.30 15.55
N ARG A 121 8.43 11.41 15.89
CA ARG A 121 8.85 11.75 17.26
C ARG A 121 7.70 11.98 18.23
N SER A 122 6.61 12.60 17.78
CA SER A 122 5.42 12.84 18.62
C SER A 122 4.53 11.61 18.81
N GLN A 123 4.87 10.48 18.19
CA GLN A 123 4.14 9.22 18.29
C GLN A 123 4.92 8.14 19.08
N GLU A 124 6.04 8.51 19.72
CA GLU A 124 6.90 7.58 20.47
C GLU A 124 7.38 6.38 19.63
N MET A 125 7.64 6.61 18.35
CA MET A 125 7.99 5.55 17.40
C MET A 125 9.50 5.38 17.17
N GLY A 126 10.34 5.80 18.14
CA GLY A 126 11.77 5.49 18.11
C GLY A 126 12.01 3.98 18.00
N ALA A 127 12.94 3.57 17.14
CA ALA A 127 13.26 2.16 16.92
C ALA A 127 14.77 1.96 16.69
N ALA A 128 15.32 0.91 17.30
CA ALA A 128 16.70 0.51 17.07
C ALA A 128 16.89 0.00 15.64
N GLN A 129 17.99 0.38 15.00
CA GLN A 129 18.36 -0.03 13.64
C GLN A 129 19.19 -1.32 13.67
N ALA A 130 18.59 -2.40 14.19
CA ALA A 130 19.27 -3.68 14.37
C ALA A 130 19.81 -4.25 13.05
N LEU A 131 20.99 -4.89 13.14
CA LEU A 131 21.61 -5.62 12.04
C LEU A 131 21.00 -7.02 11.87
N GLY A 132 21.28 -7.64 10.72
CA GLY A 132 20.96 -9.04 10.43
C GLY A 132 19.65 -9.23 9.68
N ASP A 133 19.31 -10.50 9.47
CA ASP A 133 18.23 -10.90 8.58
C ASP A 133 16.86 -10.38 9.05
N ARG A 134 16.12 -9.82 8.10
CA ARG A 134 14.77 -9.28 8.25
C ARG A 134 14.01 -9.48 6.96
N THR A 135 12.72 -9.74 7.09
CA THR A 135 11.80 -9.91 5.97
C THR A 135 10.53 -9.12 6.21
N THR A 136 9.86 -8.73 5.13
CA THR A 136 8.46 -8.32 5.15
C THR A 136 7.65 -9.23 4.25
N GLY A 137 6.41 -9.53 4.67
CA GLY A 137 5.46 -10.29 3.87
C GLY A 137 4.50 -9.39 3.12
N LEU A 138 4.14 -9.79 1.90
CA LEU A 138 3.06 -9.22 1.10
C LEU A 138 2.13 -10.36 0.67
N GLN A 139 0.85 -10.06 0.53
CA GLN A 139 -0.19 -10.98 0.07
C GLN A 139 -0.74 -10.44 -1.24
N LEU A 140 -0.63 -11.18 -2.34
CA LEU A 140 -1.26 -10.80 -3.61
C LEU A 140 -2.78 -10.88 -3.44
N VAL A 141 -3.47 -9.85 -3.93
CA VAL A 141 -4.93 -9.70 -3.83
C VAL A 141 -5.55 -9.71 -5.22
N GLN A 142 -5.00 -8.92 -6.14
CA GLN A 142 -5.44 -8.86 -7.53
C GLN A 142 -4.26 -8.67 -8.47
N SER A 143 -4.37 -9.21 -9.67
CA SER A 143 -3.37 -9.10 -10.73
C SER A 143 -4.04 -8.91 -12.08
N ARG A 144 -3.56 -7.94 -12.86
CA ARG A 144 -3.90 -7.76 -14.29
C ARG A 144 -2.82 -8.30 -15.23
N VAL A 145 -1.73 -8.82 -14.67
CA VAL A 145 -0.59 -9.35 -15.41
C VAL A 145 -0.22 -10.75 -14.91
N GLY A 146 -0.25 -11.73 -15.82
CA GLY A 146 -0.07 -13.15 -15.50
C GLY A 146 -1.29 -13.76 -14.82
N GLY A 147 -1.78 -14.88 -15.37
CA GLY A 147 -2.76 -15.74 -14.73
C GLY A 147 -2.18 -16.46 -13.52
N ILE A 148 -3.05 -16.90 -12.63
CA ILE A 148 -2.78 -18.08 -11.81
C ILE A 148 -3.07 -19.30 -12.69
#